data_AF-A0A351X9D3-F1
#
_entry.id   AF-A0A351X9D3-F1
#
_cell.length_a   1.000
_cell.length_b   1.000
_cell.length_c   1.000
_cell.angle_alpha   90.00
_cell.angle_beta   90.00
_cell.angle_gamma   90.00
#
_symmetry.space_group_name_H-M   'P 1'
#
loop_
_entity.id
_entity.type
_entity.pdbx_description
1 polymer ?
#
loop_
_entity_poly.entity_id
_entity_poly.type
_entity_poly.pdbx_seq_one_letter_code
_entity_poly.pdbx_strand_id
1 'polypeptide(L)'
;MYKIKLKKYIALLLSILTFTTCLSLGSVVFGDDDIVINEVNFPDENFRKIVLAKCDTDGSLTLQPSERTVTSLPLSSWHDEVLGKDAVIENLKGIEYFNRVTSLTASSLGLTSLDLSNNTSLVTVRCSANPLKSLILGNLPNLRTLDCSACELTSLDVSSCTKLSKLFAFTNKLSSIDVSRNTALNTLSVYQNELTSLDLTFNTVLNKLYCNNNHISELNLGSNSNLAVNESDIGQQWIDVQAILNSGTIYMTYSFMDSSKLISTTLDQKTETPEGEVSTLAYNGSSFYASELTDISDRLVNMNQETFDGFSYRYDVGNSNCEPLSVNVVVSKDFYQVNFYSDSTKSERLKYQLVRRGASATAPTINNTDQCREFNSWSENFTNVQQNLDVYAVWDSTHNIIKIINSNTGDIDVHCTKCDRYTIKFNFTKAYNKRTGEDGYAEIGDMNKDGIINAKDYAIIKNLK
;
A
#
# COMPACT_ATOMS: atom_id res chain seq x y z
N MET A 1 69.46 20.06 63.60
CA MET A 1 68.27 19.21 63.31
C MET A 1 66.92 19.94 63.39
N TYR A 2 66.79 21.07 64.10
CA TYR A 2 65.51 21.79 64.28
C TYR A 2 65.04 22.61 63.05
N LYS A 3 65.96 23.23 62.29
CA LYS A 3 65.64 24.06 61.10
C LYS A 3 65.06 23.28 59.91
N ILE A 4 65.30 21.98 59.80
CA ILE A 4 64.83 21.15 58.67
C ILE A 4 63.38 20.67 58.91
N LYS A 5 63.00 20.41 60.17
CA LYS A 5 61.61 20.06 60.51
C LYS A 5 60.67 21.26 60.34
N LEU A 6 61.10 22.47 60.71
CA LEU A 6 60.27 23.68 60.60
C LEU A 6 59.91 24.03 59.13
N LYS A 7 60.82 23.83 58.18
CA LYS A 7 60.52 24.02 56.74
C LYS A 7 59.49 23.03 56.19
N LYS A 8 59.48 21.78 56.66
CA LYS A 8 58.48 20.78 56.26
C LYS A 8 57.09 21.10 56.81
N TYR A 9 56.99 21.61 58.03
CA TYR A 9 55.71 22.03 58.60
C TYR A 9 55.14 23.29 57.96
N ILE A 10 55.98 24.26 57.59
CA ILE A 10 55.55 25.47 56.86
C ILE A 10 55.10 25.13 55.43
N ALA A 11 55.79 24.22 54.75
CA ALA A 11 55.38 23.76 53.41
C ALA A 11 54.06 22.96 53.46
N LEU A 12 53.84 22.15 54.51
CA LEU A 12 52.58 21.42 54.72
C LEU A 12 51.42 22.36 55.11
N LEU A 13 51.68 23.39 55.91
CA LEU A 13 50.69 24.42 56.26
C LEU A 13 50.32 25.28 55.03
N LEU A 14 51.29 25.61 54.17
CA LEU A 14 51.04 26.32 52.91
C LEU A 14 50.27 25.43 51.91
N SER A 15 50.55 24.12 51.84
CA SER A 15 49.80 23.20 50.96
C SER A 15 48.38 22.92 51.45
N ILE A 16 48.15 22.94 52.76
CA ILE A 16 46.80 22.81 53.35
C ILE A 16 46.02 24.13 53.15
N LEU A 17 46.70 25.28 53.26
CA LEU A 17 46.07 26.60 53.02
C LEU A 17 45.65 26.76 51.53
N THR A 18 46.45 26.28 50.58
CA THR A 18 46.09 26.26 49.15
C THR A 18 45.02 25.21 48.81
N PHE A 19 44.83 24.18 49.63
CA PHE A 19 43.74 23.21 49.47
C PHE A 19 42.41 23.70 50.06
N THR A 20 42.44 24.50 51.13
CA THR A 20 41.22 25.00 51.80
C THR A 20 40.63 26.28 51.19
N THR A 21 41.38 27.04 50.39
CA THR A 21 40.81 28.16 49.61
C THR A 21 40.19 27.74 48.28
N CYS A 22 40.30 26.46 47.90
CA CYS A 22 39.63 25.89 46.72
C CYS A 22 38.23 25.32 46.99
N LEU A 23 37.69 25.44 48.21
CA LEU A 23 36.39 24.85 48.59
C LEU A 23 35.38 25.86 49.14
N SER A 24 35.56 27.16 48.91
CA SER A 24 34.52 28.17 49.15
C SER A 24 34.36 29.12 47.95
N LEU A 25 33.95 28.55 46.83
CA LEU A 25 33.19 29.25 45.80
C LEU A 25 31.97 28.33 45.61
N GLY A 26 30.81 28.59 46.23
CA GLY A 26 29.90 29.61 45.72
C GLY A 26 29.71 29.33 44.25
N SER A 27 28.65 28.60 43.87
CA SER A 27 28.35 28.15 42.50
C SER A 27 28.90 29.11 41.45
N VAL A 28 30.13 28.86 41.00
CA VAL A 28 30.71 29.60 39.90
C VAL A 28 29.99 29.03 38.70
N VAL A 29 29.03 29.79 38.21
CA VAL A 29 28.60 29.68 36.83
C VAL A 29 29.89 29.85 36.02
N PHE A 30 30.48 28.74 35.58
CA PHE A 30 31.50 28.81 34.54
C PHE A 30 30.84 29.60 33.42
N GLY A 31 31.43 30.75 33.08
CA GLY A 31 31.07 31.45 31.86
C GLY A 31 31.12 30.43 30.74
N ASP A 32 30.07 30.40 29.94
CA ASP A 32 30.00 29.52 28.78
C ASP A 32 31.20 29.93 27.89
N ASP A 33 32.25 29.11 27.78
CA ASP A 33 33.45 29.51 27.05
C ASP A 33 33.12 29.75 25.56
N ASP A 34 33.95 30.58 24.90
CA ASP A 34 33.82 30.85 23.48
C ASP A 34 34.09 29.58 22.67
N ILE A 35 33.20 29.26 21.74
CA ILE A 35 33.33 28.06 20.90
C ILE A 35 33.98 28.44 19.57
N VAL A 36 35.22 27.98 19.34
CA VAL A 36 35.92 28.25 18.08
C VAL A 36 35.16 27.65 16.89
N ILE A 37 34.93 28.45 15.84
CA ILE A 37 34.24 28.04 14.62
C ILE A 37 35.26 27.43 13.65
N ASN A 38 35.48 26.12 13.75
CA ASN A 38 36.48 25.39 12.97
C ASN A 38 35.97 23.99 12.57
N GLU A 39 36.78 23.22 11.86
CA GLU A 39 36.47 21.86 11.42
C GLU A 39 36.31 20.82 12.56
N VAL A 40 36.74 21.15 13.78
CA VAL A 40 36.58 20.26 14.94
C VAL A 40 35.18 20.40 15.52
N ASN A 41 34.72 21.65 15.71
CA ASN A 41 33.41 21.95 16.30
C ASN A 41 32.28 21.95 15.26
N PHE A 42 32.59 22.35 14.03
CA PHE A 42 31.68 22.43 12.88
C PHE A 42 32.34 21.77 11.66
N PRO A 43 32.41 20.43 11.60
CA PRO A 43 33.17 19.71 10.56
C PRO A 43 32.64 19.95 9.15
N ASP A 44 31.32 20.02 8.97
CA ASP A 44 30.71 20.32 7.67
C ASP A 44 31.06 21.76 7.23
N GLU A 45 31.74 21.89 6.09
CA GLU A 45 32.22 23.18 5.59
C GLU A 45 31.07 24.14 5.28
N ASN A 46 29.98 23.64 4.73
CA ASN A 46 28.84 24.44 4.32
C ASN A 46 28.04 24.90 5.55
N PHE A 47 27.84 24.03 6.53
CA PHE A 47 27.27 24.43 7.81
C PHE A 47 28.15 25.46 8.52
N ARG A 48 29.47 25.26 8.54
CA ARG A 48 30.42 26.21 9.14
C ARG A 48 30.38 27.58 8.47
N LYS A 49 30.26 27.65 7.14
CA LYS A 49 30.06 28.91 6.40
C LYS A 49 28.78 29.64 6.82
N ILE A 50 27.68 28.91 7.04
CA ILE A 50 26.43 29.49 7.54
C ILE A 50 26.65 30.06 8.94
N VAL A 51 27.28 29.30 9.84
CA VAL A 51 27.55 29.76 11.22
C VAL A 51 28.41 31.03 11.22
N LEU A 52 29.47 31.08 10.41
CA LEU A 52 30.30 32.29 10.23
C LEU A 52 29.51 33.46 9.66
N ALA A 53 28.62 33.22 8.70
CA ALA A 53 27.90 34.30 8.03
C ALA A 53 26.70 34.84 8.83
N LYS A 54 26.11 34.02 9.71
CA LYS A 54 24.81 34.30 10.34
C LYS A 54 24.83 34.33 11.86
N CYS A 55 25.82 33.72 12.50
CA CYS A 55 25.91 33.60 13.95
C CYS A 55 27.12 34.32 14.54
N ASP A 56 28.26 34.34 13.84
CA ASP A 56 29.46 35.12 14.20
C ASP A 56 29.25 36.61 13.82
N THR A 57 28.54 37.32 14.69
CA THR A 57 28.12 38.71 14.46
C THR A 57 29.23 39.72 14.69
N ASP A 58 30.24 39.38 15.49
CA ASP A 58 31.40 40.23 15.74
C ASP A 58 32.61 39.88 14.86
N GLY A 59 32.53 38.78 14.09
CA GLY A 59 33.58 38.33 13.18
C GLY A 59 34.80 37.78 13.91
N SER A 60 34.63 37.33 15.15
CA SER A 60 35.70 36.82 16.00
C SER A 60 36.18 35.41 15.62
N LEU A 61 35.47 34.72 14.72
CA LEU A 61 35.66 33.30 14.41
C LEU A 61 35.38 32.38 15.60
N THR A 62 34.64 32.88 16.59
CA THR A 62 34.20 32.15 17.78
C THR A 62 32.72 32.44 18.00
N LEU A 63 31.98 31.48 18.56
CA LEU A 63 30.62 31.72 19.04
C LEU A 63 30.67 32.16 20.50
N GLN A 64 30.49 33.45 20.71
CA GLN A 64 30.36 34.06 22.03
C GLN A 64 29.04 33.60 22.70
N PRO A 65 28.96 33.60 24.04
CA PRO A 65 27.72 33.28 24.76
C PRO A 65 26.52 34.11 24.31
N SER A 66 26.73 35.38 23.97
CA SER A 66 25.70 36.28 23.46
C SER A 66 25.13 35.83 22.12
N GLU A 67 25.96 35.25 21.26
CA GLU A 67 25.58 34.80 19.90
C GLU A 67 24.83 33.46 19.94
N ARG A 68 25.04 32.67 20.98
CA ARG A 68 24.33 31.41 21.23
C ARG A 68 22.95 31.61 21.88
N THR A 69 22.55 32.86 22.12
CA THR A 69 21.22 33.18 22.68
C THR A 69 20.08 33.19 21.65
N VAL A 70 20.40 32.94 20.38
CA VAL A 70 19.40 32.85 19.30
C VAL A 70 18.31 31.82 19.62
N THR A 71 17.06 32.19 19.35
CA THR A 71 15.89 31.35 19.65
C THR A 71 15.37 30.60 18.42
N SER A 72 15.84 30.95 17.23
CA SER A 72 15.45 30.34 15.97
C SER A 72 16.66 30.17 15.05
N LEU A 73 16.79 28.98 14.46
CA LEU A 73 17.78 28.64 13.44
C LEU A 73 17.07 28.25 12.15
N PRO A 74 16.79 29.22 11.26
CA PRO A 74 16.15 28.96 9.99
C PRO A 74 17.16 28.48 8.92
N LEU A 75 17.86 27.37 9.19
CA LEU A 75 18.95 26.85 8.35
C LEU A 75 18.55 26.66 6.88
N SER A 76 17.33 26.19 6.59
CA SER A 76 16.83 26.10 5.21
C SER A 76 16.84 27.45 4.48
N SER A 77 16.53 28.55 5.17
CA SER A 77 16.56 29.89 4.57
C SER A 77 17.99 30.42 4.46
N TRP A 78 18.81 30.18 5.47
CA TRP A 78 20.21 30.63 5.47
C TRP A 78 21.06 29.88 4.45
N HIS A 79 20.75 28.61 4.20
CA HIS A 79 21.36 27.79 3.18
C HIS A 79 21.32 28.46 1.80
N ASP A 80 20.11 28.78 1.32
CA ASP A 80 19.93 29.39 0.00
C ASP A 80 20.58 30.78 -0.11
N GLU A 81 20.58 31.54 0.99
CA GLU A 81 21.16 32.88 1.03
C GLU A 81 22.69 32.87 1.02
N VAL A 82 23.32 31.94 1.75
CA VAL A 82 24.78 31.91 1.97
C VAL A 82 25.49 31.04 0.94
N LEU A 83 24.90 29.89 0.57
CA LEU A 83 25.56 28.85 -0.22
C LEU A 83 24.97 28.70 -1.63
N GLY A 84 23.72 29.12 -1.82
CA GLY A 84 22.94 28.83 -3.02
C GLY A 84 22.27 27.45 -2.96
N LYS A 85 21.34 27.20 -3.88
CA LYS A 85 20.39 26.08 -3.83
C LYS A 85 21.01 24.68 -3.96
N ASP A 86 22.16 24.58 -4.61
CA ASP A 86 22.77 23.29 -4.96
C ASP A 86 23.78 22.79 -3.91
N ALA A 87 24.04 23.59 -2.87
CA ALA A 87 24.91 23.17 -1.79
C ALA A 87 24.26 22.06 -0.94
N VAL A 88 25.11 21.25 -0.33
CA VAL A 88 24.70 20.15 0.55
C VAL A 88 25.34 20.34 1.91
N ILE A 89 24.56 20.14 2.96
CA ILE A 89 25.01 20.04 4.34
C ILE A 89 24.69 18.62 4.79
N GLU A 90 25.71 17.80 5.00
CA GLU A 90 25.54 16.38 5.27
C GLU A 90 25.30 16.12 6.77
N ASN A 91 25.79 17.00 7.64
CA ASN A 91 25.61 16.92 9.08
C ASN A 91 25.59 18.31 9.75
N LEU A 92 24.90 18.41 10.88
CA LEU A 92 24.84 19.63 11.70
C LEU A 92 25.66 19.52 12.98
N LYS A 93 26.79 18.79 12.97
CA LYS A 93 27.65 18.73 14.16
C LYS A 93 28.09 20.15 14.54
N GLY A 94 27.92 20.50 15.81
CA GLY A 94 28.04 21.86 16.35
C GLY A 94 26.69 22.52 16.66
N ILE A 95 25.57 21.95 16.21
CA ILE A 95 24.22 22.44 16.55
C ILE A 95 23.94 22.37 18.06
N GLU A 96 24.59 21.46 18.79
CA GLU A 96 24.49 21.30 20.24
C GLU A 96 24.89 22.57 21.03
N TYR A 97 25.70 23.44 20.44
CA TYR A 97 26.12 24.71 21.07
C TYR A 97 24.97 25.74 21.12
N PHE A 98 23.91 25.56 20.34
CA PHE A 98 22.73 26.41 20.31
C PHE A 98 21.62 25.89 21.23
N ASN A 99 21.90 25.81 22.53
CA ASN A 99 21.03 25.18 23.55
C ASN A 99 19.75 25.98 23.90
N ARG A 100 19.66 27.26 23.49
CA ARG A 100 18.47 28.13 23.71
C ARG A 100 17.51 28.14 22.51
N VAL A 101 17.84 27.44 21.43
CA VAL A 101 17.00 27.40 20.23
C VAL A 101 15.70 26.68 20.51
N THR A 102 14.61 27.33 20.12
CA THR A 102 13.23 26.83 20.25
C THR A 102 12.64 26.41 18.92
N SER A 103 13.19 26.90 17.80
CA SER A 103 12.74 26.60 16.45
C SER A 103 13.93 26.29 15.54
N LEU A 104 13.97 25.09 14.98
CA LEU A 104 14.94 24.66 13.97
C LEU A 104 14.22 24.34 12.67
N THR A 105 14.64 24.94 11.55
CA THR A 105 14.23 24.51 10.21
C THR A 105 15.46 24.15 9.39
N ALA A 106 15.60 22.88 9.09
CA ALA A 106 16.72 22.26 8.40
C ALA A 106 16.24 21.29 7.30
N SER A 107 15.10 21.59 6.68
CA SER A 107 14.55 20.83 5.56
C SER A 107 15.37 21.04 4.28
N SER A 108 15.44 20.00 3.44
CA SER A 108 16.07 20.02 2.12
C SER A 108 17.55 20.45 2.12
N LEU A 109 18.34 19.98 3.09
CA LEU A 109 19.76 20.31 3.20
C LEU A 109 20.69 19.17 2.75
N GLY A 110 20.16 17.96 2.55
CA GLY A 110 20.95 16.76 2.25
C GLY A 110 21.54 16.09 3.50
N LEU A 111 20.94 16.32 4.67
CA LEU A 111 21.39 15.72 5.92
C LEU A 111 21.28 14.20 5.88
N THR A 112 22.35 13.52 6.29
CA THR A 112 22.37 12.05 6.42
C THR A 112 22.12 11.58 7.86
N SER A 113 22.35 12.46 8.82
CA SER A 113 22.06 12.25 10.24
C SER A 113 21.77 13.59 10.93
N LEU A 114 20.98 13.54 12.01
CA LEU A 114 20.66 14.70 12.81
C LEU A 114 20.55 14.31 14.29
N ASP A 115 21.42 14.86 15.13
CA ASP A 115 21.39 14.70 16.59
C ASP A 115 20.98 16.02 17.25
N LEU A 116 19.85 15.98 17.96
CA LEU A 116 19.25 17.10 18.68
C LEU A 116 19.20 16.86 20.18
N SER A 117 19.87 15.82 20.68
CA SER A 117 19.80 15.39 22.08
C SER A 117 20.19 16.46 23.10
N ASN A 118 21.04 17.42 22.71
CA ASN A 118 21.48 18.54 23.54
C ASN A 118 20.67 19.83 23.33
N ASN A 119 19.75 19.88 22.37
CA ASN A 119 18.94 21.06 22.06
C ASN A 119 17.60 21.03 22.82
N THR A 120 17.65 20.85 24.15
CA THR A 120 16.49 20.57 25.03
C THR A 120 15.42 21.67 25.07
N SER A 121 15.74 22.87 24.56
CA SER A 121 14.80 24.00 24.47
C SER A 121 13.89 23.95 23.24
N LEU A 122 14.10 22.99 22.32
CA LEU A 122 13.34 22.89 21.08
C LEU A 122 11.84 22.71 21.33
N VAL A 123 11.06 23.49 20.59
CA VAL A 123 9.58 23.46 20.53
C VAL A 123 9.11 23.04 19.14
N THR A 124 9.83 23.47 18.10
CA THR A 124 9.53 23.14 16.70
C THR A 124 10.80 22.64 16.00
N VAL A 125 10.71 21.49 15.35
CA VAL A 125 11.76 20.94 14.48
C VAL A 125 11.13 20.62 13.13
N ARG A 126 11.72 21.16 12.06
CA ARG A 126 11.43 20.77 10.68
C ARG A 126 12.73 20.33 10.02
N CYS A 127 12.80 19.08 9.62
CA CYS A 127 13.98 18.45 9.01
C CYS A 127 13.59 17.57 7.82
N SER A 128 12.42 17.83 7.22
CA SER A 128 11.87 17.08 6.11
C SER A 128 12.72 17.12 4.84
N ALA A 129 12.53 16.15 3.95
CA ALA A 129 13.23 16.04 2.67
C ALA A 129 14.76 16.00 2.82
N ASN A 130 15.26 15.19 3.77
CA ASN A 130 16.68 14.89 3.95
C ASN A 130 16.87 13.38 3.99
N PRO A 131 17.92 12.79 3.38
CA PRO A 131 18.16 11.34 3.43
C PRO A 131 18.67 10.86 4.81
N LEU A 132 17.91 11.13 5.88
CA LEU A 132 18.26 10.84 7.26
C LEU A 132 18.21 9.33 7.53
N LYS A 133 19.38 8.72 7.72
CA LYS A 133 19.47 7.34 8.23
C LYS A 133 19.23 7.28 9.73
N SER A 134 19.42 8.40 10.44
CA SER A 134 19.26 8.50 11.89
C SER A 134 18.82 9.90 12.30
N LEU A 135 17.73 9.97 13.08
CA LEU A 135 17.27 11.17 13.76
C LEU A 135 17.25 10.89 15.27
N ILE A 136 18.12 11.56 16.01
CA ILE A 136 18.24 11.40 17.46
C ILE A 136 17.62 12.62 18.13
N LEU A 137 16.45 12.46 18.73
CA LEU A 137 15.78 13.55 19.46
C LEU A 137 16.32 13.70 20.89
N GLY A 138 16.70 12.60 21.55
CA GLY A 138 17.08 12.62 22.97
C GLY A 138 15.89 12.98 23.87
N ASN A 139 16.09 13.86 24.85
CA ASN A 139 15.02 14.32 25.75
C ASN A 139 14.57 15.75 25.41
N LEU A 140 13.52 15.87 24.60
CA LEU A 140 12.94 17.17 24.19
C LEU A 140 11.57 17.39 24.87
N PRO A 141 11.53 17.72 26.17
CA PRO A 141 10.28 17.80 26.94
C PRO A 141 9.36 18.96 26.53
N ASN A 142 9.85 19.86 25.67
CA ASN A 142 9.11 21.02 25.17
C ASN A 142 8.72 20.91 23.70
N LEU A 143 9.13 19.84 23.01
CA LEU A 143 8.84 19.66 21.59
C LEU A 143 7.33 19.53 21.40
N ARG A 144 6.76 20.35 20.50
CA ARG A 144 5.34 20.38 20.15
C ARG A 144 5.09 20.02 18.70
N THR A 145 6.01 20.35 17.81
CA THR A 145 5.90 20.06 16.37
C THR A 145 7.19 19.42 15.88
N LEU A 146 7.06 18.22 15.30
CA LEU A 146 8.11 17.54 14.58
C LEU A 146 7.65 17.26 13.15
N ASP A 147 8.41 17.77 12.18
CA ASP A 147 8.31 17.36 10.79
C ASP A 147 9.64 16.70 10.36
N CYS A 148 9.54 15.40 10.11
CA CYS A 148 10.59 14.50 9.62
C CYS A 148 10.08 13.68 8.44
N SER A 149 9.19 14.27 7.64
CA SER A 149 8.65 13.65 6.43
C SER A 149 9.70 13.50 5.33
N ALA A 150 9.52 12.52 4.44
CA ALA A 150 10.42 12.27 3.32
C ALA A 150 11.90 12.13 3.76
N CYS A 151 12.14 11.35 4.82
CA CYS A 151 13.46 11.25 5.45
C CYS A 151 14.14 9.87 5.32
N GLU A 152 13.49 8.89 4.69
CA GLU A 152 13.95 7.49 4.63
C GLU A 152 14.12 6.79 5.98
N LEU A 153 13.48 7.32 7.04
CA LEU A 153 13.58 6.76 8.39
C LEU A 153 12.97 5.37 8.45
N THR A 154 13.71 4.42 9.04
CA THR A 154 13.22 3.05 9.33
C THR A 154 12.72 2.91 10.76
N SER A 155 13.10 3.84 11.64
CA SER A 155 12.62 3.93 13.02
C SER A 155 12.55 5.39 13.47
N LEU A 156 11.67 5.66 14.42
CA LEU A 156 11.51 6.99 15.03
C LEU A 156 11.06 6.82 16.48
N ASP A 157 11.85 7.34 17.42
CA ASP A 157 11.50 7.36 18.84
C ASP A 157 11.08 8.78 19.26
N VAL A 158 9.80 8.92 19.63
CA VAL A 158 9.19 10.15 20.13
C VAL A 158 8.73 10.02 21.59
N SER A 159 9.10 8.95 22.29
CA SER A 159 8.58 8.60 23.62
C SER A 159 8.88 9.65 24.69
N SER A 160 10.02 10.34 24.58
CA SER A 160 10.47 11.43 25.45
C SER A 160 9.86 12.79 25.09
N CYS A 161 9.23 12.92 23.92
CA CYS A 161 8.59 14.16 23.45
C CYS A 161 7.13 14.26 23.95
N THR A 162 6.92 14.21 25.26
CA THR A 162 5.57 14.06 25.87
C THR A 162 4.59 15.23 25.61
N LYS A 163 5.10 16.41 25.20
CA LYS A 163 4.29 17.56 24.78
C LYS A 163 4.02 17.64 23.27
N LEU A 164 4.46 16.63 22.51
CA LEU A 164 4.30 16.61 21.05
C LEU A 164 2.82 16.63 20.70
N SER A 165 2.40 17.64 19.92
CA SER A 165 1.02 17.81 19.50
C SER A 165 0.83 17.65 17.99
N LYS A 166 1.90 17.78 17.21
CA LYS A 166 1.91 17.56 15.76
C LYS A 166 3.11 16.73 15.36
N LEU A 167 2.85 15.59 14.72
CA LEU A 167 3.87 14.72 14.16
C LEU A 167 3.60 14.50 12.66
N PHE A 168 4.56 14.91 11.83
CA PHE A 168 4.60 14.62 10.40
C PHE A 168 5.81 13.72 10.13
N ALA A 169 5.53 12.45 9.83
CA ALA A 169 6.50 11.41 9.54
C ALA A 169 6.10 10.59 8.29
N PHE A 170 5.33 11.20 7.39
CA PHE A 170 4.89 10.58 6.14
C PHE A 170 6.02 10.42 5.13
N THR A 171 5.86 9.49 4.18
CA THR A 171 6.86 9.15 3.16
C THR A 171 8.19 8.75 3.81
N ASN A 172 8.15 7.76 4.70
CA ASN A 172 9.32 7.14 5.32
C ASN A 172 9.25 5.62 5.10
N LYS A 173 10.07 4.85 5.82
CA LYS A 173 10.12 3.38 5.77
C LYS A 173 9.83 2.78 7.15
N LEU A 174 8.97 3.45 7.94
CA LEU A 174 8.66 3.03 9.30
C LEU A 174 7.79 1.77 9.26
N SER A 175 8.26 0.69 9.89
CA SER A 175 7.45 -0.54 10.08
C SER A 175 6.55 -0.47 11.31
N SER A 176 6.87 0.43 12.25
CA SER A 176 6.11 0.66 13.48
C SER A 176 6.34 2.07 14.01
N ILE A 177 5.38 2.61 14.74
CA ILE A 177 5.52 3.87 15.48
C ILE A 177 4.77 3.76 16.81
N ASP A 178 5.44 4.08 17.92
CA ASP A 178 4.82 4.18 19.24
C ASP A 178 4.57 5.65 19.59
N VAL A 179 3.30 6.01 19.69
CA VAL A 179 2.83 7.35 20.09
C VAL A 179 2.07 7.35 21.42
N SER A 180 2.14 6.26 22.18
CA SER A 180 1.39 6.07 23.43
C SER A 180 1.72 7.11 24.52
N ARG A 181 2.95 7.65 24.50
CA ARG A 181 3.43 8.69 25.43
C ARG A 181 3.08 10.11 24.97
N ASN A 182 2.66 10.29 23.73
CA ASN A 182 2.38 11.60 23.14
C ASN A 182 0.87 11.90 23.22
N THR A 183 0.32 11.87 24.42
CA THR A 183 -1.14 12.01 24.68
C THR A 183 -1.69 13.39 24.30
N ALA A 184 -0.83 14.36 24.00
CA ALA A 184 -1.19 15.68 23.49
C ALA A 184 -1.29 15.76 21.95
N LEU A 185 -1.02 14.67 21.22
CA LEU A 185 -1.12 14.63 19.75
C LEU A 185 -2.53 14.98 19.28
N ASN A 186 -2.62 16.07 18.53
CA ASN A 186 -3.83 16.49 17.84
C ASN A 186 -3.77 16.26 16.32
N THR A 187 -2.56 16.12 15.77
CA THR A 187 -2.30 15.85 14.35
C THR A 187 -1.23 14.78 14.22
N LEU A 188 -1.56 13.68 13.57
CA LEU A 188 -0.63 12.60 13.23
C LEU A 188 -0.70 12.32 11.73
N SER A 189 0.45 12.39 11.06
CA SER A 189 0.58 12.05 9.64
C SER A 189 1.73 11.07 9.46
N VAL A 190 1.39 9.83 9.13
CA VAL A 190 2.29 8.68 8.92
C VAL A 190 1.95 7.94 7.63
N TYR A 191 1.25 8.59 6.69
CA TYR A 191 0.92 8.00 5.40
C TYR A 191 2.18 7.67 4.60
N GLN A 192 2.10 6.71 3.67
CA GLN A 192 3.27 6.24 2.90
C GLN A 192 4.41 5.80 3.81
N ASN A 193 4.14 4.77 4.59
CA ASN A 193 5.11 4.04 5.41
C ASN A 193 4.82 2.53 5.26
N GLU A 194 5.50 1.72 6.06
CA GLU A 194 5.39 0.26 6.05
C GLU A 194 4.67 -0.25 7.32
N LEU A 195 3.80 0.57 7.93
CA LEU A 195 3.17 0.25 9.21
C LEU A 195 2.21 -0.93 9.07
N THR A 196 2.40 -1.98 9.87
CA THR A 196 1.46 -3.14 9.91
C THR A 196 0.35 -2.97 10.94
N SER A 197 0.52 -2.03 11.87
CA SER A 197 -0.43 -1.73 12.95
C SER A 197 -0.25 -0.31 13.44
N LEU A 198 -1.32 0.29 13.97
CA LEU A 198 -1.26 1.62 14.58
C LEU A 198 -2.20 1.67 15.80
N ASP A 199 -1.63 1.76 16.99
CA ASP A 199 -2.38 1.93 18.24
C ASP A 199 -2.49 3.42 18.60
N LEU A 200 -3.73 3.92 18.66
CA LEU A 200 -4.06 5.31 19.00
C LEU A 200 -4.91 5.42 20.27
N THR A 201 -4.97 4.35 21.08
CA THR A 201 -5.84 4.25 22.26
C THR A 201 -5.60 5.38 23.28
N PHE A 202 -4.35 5.85 23.40
CA PHE A 202 -3.97 6.93 24.32
C PHE A 202 -4.01 8.34 23.72
N ASN A 203 -4.25 8.47 22.42
CA ASN A 203 -4.24 9.75 21.70
C ASN A 203 -5.67 10.29 21.55
N THR A 204 -6.41 10.38 22.65
CA THR A 204 -7.86 10.69 22.66
C THR A 204 -8.20 12.11 22.19
N VAL A 205 -7.22 13.03 22.17
CA VAL A 205 -7.37 14.41 21.67
C VAL A 205 -7.04 14.56 20.17
N LEU A 206 -6.79 13.45 19.46
CA LEU A 206 -6.44 13.46 18.04
C LEU A 206 -7.61 13.99 17.21
N ASN A 207 -7.35 15.00 16.38
CA ASN A 207 -8.33 15.66 15.51
C ASN A 207 -8.04 15.45 14.02
N LYS A 208 -6.79 15.08 13.68
CA LYS A 208 -6.34 14.81 12.31
C LYS A 208 -5.45 13.59 12.31
N LEU A 209 -5.81 12.61 11.47
CA LEU A 209 -5.07 11.39 11.26
C LEU A 209 -4.90 11.18 9.76
N TYR A 210 -3.68 10.95 9.32
CA TYR A 210 -3.37 10.47 7.97
C TYR A 210 -2.46 9.25 8.10
N CYS A 211 -3.00 8.06 7.89
CA CYS A 211 -2.26 6.79 7.93
C CYS A 211 -2.53 5.93 6.70
N ASN A 212 -3.15 6.48 5.66
CA ASN A 212 -3.33 5.82 4.37
C ASN A 212 -2.01 5.34 3.79
N ASN A 213 -2.06 4.41 2.84
CA ASN A 213 -0.85 3.92 2.16
C ASN A 213 0.18 3.30 3.12
N ASN A 214 -0.27 2.28 3.87
CA ASN A 214 0.54 1.46 4.77
C ASN A 214 0.13 -0.02 4.59
N HIS A 215 0.47 -0.87 5.55
CA HIS A 215 0.09 -2.29 5.63
C HIS A 215 -0.85 -2.58 6.82
N ILE A 216 -1.64 -1.58 7.25
CA ILE A 216 -2.52 -1.69 8.41
C ILE A 216 -3.75 -2.49 7.99
N SER A 217 -3.90 -3.69 8.54
CA SER A 217 -5.02 -4.57 8.23
C SER A 217 -6.27 -4.32 9.08
N GLU A 218 -6.06 -3.78 10.28
CA GLU A 218 -7.10 -3.45 11.27
C GLU A 218 -6.74 -2.15 11.96
N LEU A 219 -7.73 -1.27 12.16
CA LEU A 219 -7.54 0.01 12.84
C LEU A 219 -8.68 0.24 13.83
N ASN A 220 -8.37 0.56 15.08
CA ASN A 220 -9.36 0.89 16.10
C ASN A 220 -9.25 2.38 16.47
N LEU A 221 -10.29 3.14 16.14
CA LEU A 221 -10.43 4.57 16.42
C LEU A 221 -11.53 4.86 17.47
N GLY A 222 -12.03 3.84 18.17
CA GLY A 222 -13.13 3.98 19.12
C GLY A 222 -12.81 4.87 20.33
N SER A 223 -11.52 5.05 20.66
CA SER A 223 -11.09 5.98 21.73
C SER A 223 -10.86 7.41 21.23
N ASN A 224 -10.94 7.66 19.93
CA ASN A 224 -10.55 8.92 19.28
C ASN A 224 -11.80 9.69 18.81
N SER A 225 -12.71 10.01 19.73
CA SER A 225 -14.04 10.57 19.44
C SER A 225 -14.03 11.91 18.68
N ASN A 226 -12.91 12.64 18.69
CA ASN A 226 -12.77 13.92 17.98
C ASN A 226 -12.34 13.77 16.51
N LEU A 227 -12.01 12.55 16.06
CA LEU A 227 -11.70 12.29 14.66
C LEU A 227 -12.96 12.28 13.80
N ALA A 228 -12.82 12.86 12.61
CA ALA A 228 -13.67 12.61 11.46
C ALA A 228 -12.74 12.42 10.26
N VAL A 229 -12.60 11.18 9.81
CA VAL A 229 -11.67 10.80 8.72
C VAL A 229 -12.45 10.13 7.60
N ASN A 230 -12.01 10.39 6.38
CA ASN A 230 -12.52 9.71 5.19
C ASN A 230 -11.59 8.55 4.81
N GLU A 231 -12.04 7.70 3.88
CA GLU A 231 -11.25 6.59 3.34
C GLU A 231 -9.90 7.05 2.78
N SER A 232 -9.80 8.26 2.21
CA SER A 232 -8.54 8.82 1.71
C SER A 232 -7.48 9.05 2.80
N ASP A 233 -7.90 9.21 4.06
CA ASP A 233 -7.02 9.53 5.18
C ASP A 233 -6.45 8.28 5.84
N ILE A 234 -7.18 7.17 5.80
CA ILE A 234 -6.84 5.93 6.52
C ILE A 234 -6.75 4.69 5.63
N GLY A 235 -7.35 4.69 4.45
CA GLY A 235 -7.46 3.55 3.55
C GLY A 235 -6.25 3.36 2.64
N GLN A 236 -6.46 2.69 1.49
CA GLN A 236 -5.37 2.28 0.59
C GLN A 236 -4.29 1.50 1.35
N GLN A 237 -4.70 0.63 2.26
CA GLN A 237 -3.80 -0.29 2.93
C GLN A 237 -3.52 -1.47 2.01
N TRP A 238 -2.34 -2.06 2.10
CA TRP A 238 -1.94 -3.17 1.25
C TRP A 238 -1.43 -4.32 2.12
N ILE A 239 -1.99 -5.51 1.96
CA ILE A 239 -1.48 -6.70 2.63
C ILE A 239 -1.28 -7.82 1.63
N ASP A 240 -0.26 -8.64 1.86
CA ASP A 240 -0.01 -9.85 1.07
C ASP A 240 -0.61 -11.06 1.77
N VAL A 241 -1.42 -11.82 1.04
CA VAL A 241 -1.99 -13.08 1.54
C VAL A 241 -1.69 -14.19 0.54
N GLN A 242 -1.26 -15.34 1.05
CA GLN A 242 -1.03 -16.52 0.23
C GLN A 242 -2.33 -17.28 -0.02
N ALA A 243 -2.63 -17.55 -1.29
CA ALA A 243 -3.72 -18.41 -1.68
C ALA A 243 -3.31 -19.89 -1.69
N ILE A 244 -4.21 -20.73 -1.23
CA ILE A 244 -4.09 -22.18 -1.15
C ILE A 244 -5.26 -22.81 -1.91
N LEU A 245 -4.96 -23.72 -2.84
CA LEU A 245 -5.98 -24.50 -3.55
C LEU A 245 -6.30 -25.79 -2.77
N ASN A 246 -7.55 -25.93 -2.34
CA ASN A 246 -8.04 -27.14 -1.67
C ASN A 246 -9.42 -27.55 -2.23
N SER A 247 -9.52 -28.80 -2.72
CA SER A 247 -10.76 -29.37 -3.29
C SER A 247 -11.45 -28.50 -4.34
N GLY A 248 -10.68 -27.75 -5.15
CA GLY A 248 -11.22 -26.87 -6.18
C GLY A 248 -11.65 -25.48 -5.69
N THR A 249 -11.52 -25.20 -4.40
CA THR A 249 -11.78 -23.88 -3.78
C THR A 249 -10.46 -23.21 -3.42
N ILE A 250 -10.40 -21.90 -3.62
CA ILE A 250 -9.26 -21.05 -3.26
C ILE A 250 -9.49 -20.54 -1.84
N TYR A 251 -8.51 -20.72 -0.97
CA TYR A 251 -8.52 -20.22 0.40
C TYR A 251 -7.36 -19.24 0.60
N MET A 252 -7.62 -18.13 1.28
CA MET A 252 -6.64 -17.12 1.63
C MET A 252 -6.72 -16.95 3.14
N THR A 253 -5.82 -17.63 3.85
CA THR A 253 -5.86 -17.69 5.31
C THR A 253 -5.44 -16.34 5.89
N TYR A 254 -6.36 -15.75 6.64
CA TYR A 254 -6.18 -14.48 7.30
C TYR A 254 -7.09 -14.46 8.52
N SER A 255 -6.60 -13.99 9.67
CA SER A 255 -7.39 -13.90 10.90
C SER A 255 -7.42 -12.46 11.36
N PHE A 256 -8.63 -11.93 11.54
CA PHE A 256 -8.84 -10.67 12.23
C PHE A 256 -8.77 -10.85 13.74
N MET A 257 -8.33 -9.81 14.45
CA MET A 257 -8.47 -9.70 15.90
C MET A 257 -9.95 -9.62 16.30
N ASP A 258 -10.75 -8.91 15.50
CA ASP A 258 -12.20 -8.84 15.64
C ASP A 258 -12.88 -8.97 14.27
N SER A 259 -13.25 -10.20 13.91
CA SER A 259 -13.91 -10.46 12.62
C SER A 259 -15.32 -9.88 12.53
N SER A 260 -15.94 -9.47 13.65
CA SER A 260 -17.28 -8.88 13.63
C SER A 260 -17.30 -7.47 13.01
N LYS A 261 -16.11 -6.85 12.90
CA LYS A 261 -15.90 -5.55 12.27
C LYS A 261 -15.66 -5.61 10.78
N LEU A 262 -15.53 -6.80 10.19
CA LEU A 262 -15.48 -6.94 8.74
C LEU A 262 -16.85 -6.58 8.15
N ILE A 263 -16.90 -5.56 7.29
CA ILE A 263 -18.14 -5.04 6.73
C ILE A 263 -18.48 -5.73 5.41
N SER A 264 -17.52 -5.79 4.49
CA SER A 264 -17.72 -6.31 3.14
C SER A 264 -16.39 -6.65 2.49
N THR A 265 -16.44 -7.49 1.46
CA THR A 265 -15.31 -7.78 0.57
C THR A 265 -15.75 -7.70 -0.89
N THR A 266 -14.82 -7.45 -1.81
CA THR A 266 -15.14 -7.54 -3.25
C THR A 266 -15.31 -8.97 -3.76
N LEU A 267 -15.01 -9.98 -2.93
CA LEU A 267 -15.29 -11.40 -3.21
C LEU A 267 -16.75 -11.78 -2.90
N ASP A 268 -17.50 -10.90 -2.22
CA ASP A 268 -18.86 -11.19 -1.82
C ASP A 268 -19.76 -11.34 -3.06
N GLN A 269 -20.51 -12.43 -3.13
CA GLN A 269 -21.43 -12.66 -4.25
C GLN A 269 -22.69 -11.83 -4.09
N LYS A 270 -23.09 -11.13 -5.17
CA LYS A 270 -24.39 -10.45 -5.25
C LYS A 270 -25.48 -11.48 -5.53
N THR A 271 -26.37 -11.70 -4.58
CA THR A 271 -27.62 -12.43 -4.82
C THR A 271 -28.76 -11.43 -4.95
N GLU A 272 -29.23 -11.21 -6.19
CA GLU A 272 -30.44 -10.40 -6.46
C GLU A 272 -31.66 -11.10 -5.87
N THR A 273 -32.14 -10.62 -4.72
CA THR A 273 -33.46 -11.01 -4.19
C THR A 273 -34.46 -9.86 -4.38
N PRO A 274 -35.74 -10.15 -4.68
CA PRO A 274 -36.78 -9.12 -4.83
C PRO A 274 -37.02 -8.21 -3.61
N GLU A 275 -36.48 -8.56 -2.45
CA GLU A 275 -36.75 -7.93 -1.15
C GLU A 275 -35.62 -7.05 -0.60
N GLY A 276 -34.56 -6.78 -1.39
CA GLY A 276 -33.40 -5.99 -0.95
C GLY A 276 -32.25 -6.90 -0.55
N GLU A 277 -31.16 -6.79 -1.30
CA GLU A 277 -30.06 -7.74 -1.37
C GLU A 277 -29.36 -7.98 -0.02
N VAL A 278 -29.02 -9.24 0.24
CA VAL A 278 -28.03 -9.65 1.23
C VAL A 278 -26.89 -10.30 0.46
N SER A 279 -25.68 -9.73 0.51
CA SER A 279 -24.49 -10.40 -0.01
C SER A 279 -24.00 -11.44 1.00
N THR A 280 -23.44 -12.56 0.51
CA THR A 280 -22.75 -13.51 1.40
C THR A 280 -21.30 -13.08 1.55
N LEU A 281 -20.88 -12.80 2.78
CA LEU A 281 -19.49 -12.49 3.10
C LEU A 281 -18.59 -13.67 2.71
N ALA A 282 -17.58 -13.41 1.88
CA ALA A 282 -16.59 -14.40 1.45
C ALA A 282 -15.57 -14.77 2.55
N TYR A 283 -15.78 -14.32 3.78
CA TYR A 283 -14.93 -14.59 4.93
C TYR A 283 -15.66 -15.45 5.95
N ASN A 284 -15.09 -16.59 6.32
CA ASN A 284 -15.73 -17.58 7.21
C ASN A 284 -15.33 -17.46 8.69
N GLY A 285 -14.61 -16.41 9.08
CA GLY A 285 -14.04 -16.25 10.42
C GLY A 285 -12.53 -16.53 10.50
N SER A 286 -11.95 -17.23 9.52
CA SER A 286 -10.52 -17.63 9.53
C SER A 286 -9.82 -17.57 8.17
N SER A 287 -10.57 -17.46 7.09
CA SER A 287 -10.06 -17.40 5.74
C SER A 287 -11.06 -16.70 4.84
N PHE A 288 -10.53 -15.97 3.87
CA PHE A 288 -11.29 -15.61 2.68
C PHE A 288 -11.33 -16.81 1.74
N TYR A 289 -12.39 -16.92 0.95
CA TYR A 289 -12.51 -17.97 -0.05
C TYR A 289 -13.05 -17.44 -1.38
N ALA A 290 -12.63 -18.08 -2.47
CA ALA A 290 -13.07 -17.78 -3.82
C ALA A 290 -13.24 -19.07 -4.63
N SER A 291 -14.13 -19.04 -5.61
CA SER A 291 -14.38 -20.18 -6.51
C SER A 291 -13.46 -20.18 -7.71
N GLU A 292 -13.15 -19.01 -8.25
CA GLU A 292 -12.37 -18.84 -9.49
C GLU A 292 -11.28 -17.78 -9.32
N LEU A 293 -10.26 -17.83 -10.19
CA LEU A 293 -9.25 -16.77 -10.20
C LEU A 293 -9.84 -15.42 -10.63
N THR A 294 -10.92 -15.44 -11.42
CA THR A 294 -11.61 -14.22 -11.84
C THR A 294 -12.20 -13.45 -10.66
N ASP A 295 -12.59 -14.14 -9.60
CA ASP A 295 -13.15 -13.53 -8.38
C ASP A 295 -12.07 -12.68 -7.67
N ILE A 296 -10.80 -13.13 -7.74
CA ILE A 296 -9.64 -12.45 -7.14
C ILE A 296 -8.83 -11.60 -8.12
N SER A 297 -9.31 -11.37 -9.35
CA SER A 297 -8.56 -10.62 -10.37
C SER A 297 -9.06 -9.17 -10.48
N ASP A 298 -9.44 -8.57 -9.36
CA ASP A 298 -9.71 -7.13 -9.34
C ASP A 298 -8.42 -6.39 -9.70
N ARG A 299 -8.50 -5.40 -10.60
CA ARG A 299 -7.32 -4.68 -11.10
C ARG A 299 -6.87 -3.66 -10.06
N LEU A 300 -6.32 -4.15 -8.96
CA LEU A 300 -5.77 -3.32 -7.91
C LEU A 300 -4.54 -2.58 -8.44
N VAL A 301 -4.48 -1.27 -8.22
CA VAL A 301 -3.34 -0.43 -8.64
C VAL A 301 -2.74 0.20 -7.40
N ASN A 302 -1.47 -0.10 -7.12
CA ASN A 302 -0.76 0.52 -6.01
C ASN A 302 -0.29 1.94 -6.38
N MET A 303 0.28 2.64 -5.40
CA MET A 303 0.79 4.00 -5.61
C MET A 303 1.92 4.10 -6.65
N ASN A 304 2.67 3.02 -6.86
CA ASN A 304 3.73 2.94 -7.86
C ASN A 304 3.17 2.63 -9.26
N GLN A 305 1.84 2.65 -9.43
CA GLN A 305 1.12 2.29 -10.66
C GLN A 305 1.30 0.82 -11.07
N GLU A 306 1.74 -0.03 -10.15
CA GLU A 306 1.84 -1.46 -10.36
C GLU A 306 0.44 -2.08 -10.23
N THR A 307 0.09 -2.96 -11.17
CA THR A 307 -1.20 -3.67 -11.17
C THR A 307 -1.03 -5.04 -10.55
N PHE A 308 -1.92 -5.41 -9.63
CA PHE A 308 -1.95 -6.70 -8.95
C PHE A 308 -3.28 -7.40 -9.17
N ASP A 309 -3.25 -8.73 -9.09
CA ASP A 309 -4.45 -9.52 -8.83
C ASP A 309 -4.72 -9.51 -7.32
N GLY A 310 -5.96 -9.22 -6.94
CA GLY A 310 -6.40 -9.37 -5.58
C GLY A 310 -7.87 -9.00 -5.38
N PHE A 311 -8.20 -8.70 -4.14
CA PHE A 311 -9.52 -8.21 -3.76
C PHE A 311 -9.35 -7.14 -2.68
N SER A 312 -10.43 -6.46 -2.32
CA SER A 312 -10.41 -5.50 -1.22
C SER A 312 -11.48 -5.83 -0.18
N TYR A 313 -11.27 -5.35 1.04
CA TYR A 313 -12.27 -5.40 2.09
C TYR A 313 -12.42 -4.07 2.82
N ARG A 314 -13.59 -3.87 3.42
CA ARG A 314 -13.91 -2.74 4.29
C ARG A 314 -14.01 -3.22 5.73
N TYR A 315 -13.39 -2.50 6.65
CA TYR A 315 -13.32 -2.87 8.07
C TYR A 315 -13.74 -1.69 8.96
N ASP A 316 -14.63 -1.96 9.92
CA ASP A 316 -15.14 -0.96 10.86
C ASP A 316 -14.07 -0.51 11.85
N VAL A 317 -13.80 0.78 11.87
CA VAL A 317 -12.82 1.39 12.78
C VAL A 317 -13.37 1.65 14.18
N GLY A 318 -14.64 1.37 14.44
CA GLY A 318 -15.29 1.54 15.74
C GLY A 318 -15.55 2.99 16.12
N ASN A 319 -15.58 3.91 15.15
CA ASN A 319 -15.88 5.33 15.34
C ASN A 319 -16.89 5.81 14.30
N SER A 320 -18.08 6.20 14.74
CA SER A 320 -19.19 6.56 13.85
C SER A 320 -18.97 7.83 13.02
N ASN A 321 -17.98 8.65 13.37
CA ASN A 321 -17.61 9.84 12.61
C ASN A 321 -16.56 9.55 11.53
N CYS A 322 -16.07 8.31 11.46
CA CYS A 322 -15.00 7.89 10.57
C CYS A 322 -15.55 6.91 9.53
N GLU A 323 -15.11 7.04 8.29
CA GLU A 323 -15.37 6.01 7.29
C GLU A 323 -14.62 4.71 7.61
N PRO A 324 -15.11 3.55 7.15
CA PRO A 324 -14.41 2.28 7.29
C PRO A 324 -13.00 2.29 6.68
N LEU A 325 -12.11 1.51 7.28
CA LEU A 325 -10.79 1.22 6.72
C LEU A 325 -10.94 0.42 5.43
N SER A 326 -10.21 0.84 4.39
CA SER A 326 -10.17 0.16 3.09
C SER A 326 -8.81 -0.51 2.90
N VAL A 327 -8.83 -1.83 2.71
CA VAL A 327 -7.63 -2.66 2.62
C VAL A 327 -7.66 -3.47 1.31
N ASN A 328 -6.59 -3.34 0.53
CA ASN A 328 -6.31 -4.11 -0.65
C ASN A 328 -5.49 -5.34 -0.26
N VAL A 329 -5.96 -6.50 -0.67
CA VAL A 329 -5.30 -7.79 -0.44
C VAL A 329 -4.68 -8.24 -1.75
N VAL A 330 -3.35 -8.23 -1.80
CA VAL A 330 -2.59 -8.80 -2.90
C VAL A 330 -2.46 -10.30 -2.67
N VAL A 331 -2.84 -11.08 -3.67
CA VAL A 331 -2.91 -12.54 -3.54
C VAL A 331 -1.73 -13.19 -4.24
N SER A 332 -0.85 -13.81 -3.45
CA SER A 332 0.21 -14.68 -4.00
C SER A 332 -0.32 -16.10 -4.23
N LYS A 333 -0.15 -16.63 -5.44
CA LYS A 333 -0.68 -17.94 -5.86
C LYS A 333 0.36 -18.78 -6.60
N ASP A 334 0.33 -20.08 -6.38
CA ASP A 334 1.18 -21.07 -7.08
C ASP A 334 0.36 -22.10 -7.88
N PHE A 335 -0.77 -21.62 -8.41
CA PHE A 335 -1.72 -22.38 -9.21
C PHE A 335 -2.28 -21.50 -10.32
N TYR A 336 -2.80 -22.15 -11.35
CA TYR A 336 -3.28 -21.55 -12.59
C TYR A 336 -4.67 -22.06 -12.94
N GLN A 337 -5.42 -21.25 -13.68
CA GLN A 337 -6.72 -21.61 -14.22
C GLN A 337 -6.58 -22.05 -15.68
N VAL A 338 -7.12 -23.22 -15.98
CA VAL A 338 -7.28 -23.71 -17.35
C VAL A 338 -8.75 -23.66 -17.70
N ASN A 339 -9.12 -22.80 -18.63
CA ASN A 339 -10.47 -22.69 -19.18
C ASN A 339 -10.54 -23.51 -20.47
N PHE A 340 -11.63 -24.27 -20.63
CA PHE A 340 -11.95 -25.03 -21.83
C PHE A 340 -13.16 -24.41 -22.51
N TYR A 341 -13.04 -24.08 -23.79
CA TYR A 341 -14.09 -23.44 -24.60
C TYR A 341 -14.53 -24.32 -25.77
N SER A 342 -15.78 -24.12 -26.23
CA SER A 342 -16.35 -24.90 -27.32
C SER A 342 -15.73 -24.62 -28.69
N ASP A 343 -15.15 -23.44 -28.90
CA ASP A 343 -14.42 -23.08 -30.11
C ASP A 343 -13.50 -21.86 -29.88
N SER A 344 -12.81 -21.44 -30.95
CA SER A 344 -11.87 -20.33 -30.95
C SER A 344 -12.49 -18.96 -30.64
N THR A 345 -13.82 -18.83 -30.67
CA THR A 345 -14.51 -17.58 -30.30
C THR A 345 -14.56 -17.38 -28.79
N LYS A 346 -14.36 -18.45 -28.01
CA LYS A 346 -14.43 -18.45 -26.54
C LYS A 346 -15.78 -17.96 -25.98
N SER A 347 -16.85 -18.08 -26.76
CA SER A 347 -18.19 -17.60 -26.38
C SER A 347 -18.87 -18.49 -25.34
N GLU A 348 -18.55 -19.77 -25.30
CA GLU A 348 -19.08 -20.74 -24.34
C GLU A 348 -17.93 -21.49 -23.66
N ARG A 349 -17.83 -21.33 -22.33
CA ARG A 349 -16.87 -22.05 -21.49
C ARG A 349 -17.46 -23.38 -21.06
N LEU A 350 -16.93 -24.48 -21.60
CA LEU A 350 -17.36 -25.85 -21.32
C LEU A 350 -17.01 -26.31 -19.91
N LYS A 351 -15.82 -25.94 -19.45
CA LYS A 351 -15.27 -26.32 -18.15
C LYS A 351 -14.15 -25.35 -17.78
N TYR A 352 -13.91 -25.16 -16.50
CA TYR A 352 -12.61 -24.68 -16.02
C TYR A 352 -12.05 -25.63 -14.97
N GLN A 353 -10.75 -25.55 -14.74
CA GLN A 353 -10.08 -26.28 -13.67
C GLN A 353 -8.91 -25.47 -13.12
N LEU A 354 -8.81 -25.40 -11.80
CA LEU A 354 -7.64 -24.89 -11.10
C LEU A 354 -6.62 -26.02 -10.93
N VAL A 355 -5.37 -25.76 -11.32
CA VAL A 355 -4.26 -26.72 -11.25
C VAL A 355 -3.04 -26.07 -10.62
N ARG A 356 -2.32 -26.79 -9.76
CA ARG A 356 -1.03 -26.31 -9.22
C ARG A 356 -0.02 -26.14 -10.34
N ARG A 357 0.97 -25.27 -10.14
CA ARG A 357 2.11 -25.14 -11.06
C ARG A 357 2.69 -26.51 -11.40
N GLY A 358 2.86 -26.76 -12.69
CA GLY A 358 3.40 -28.01 -13.23
C GLY A 358 2.46 -29.20 -13.23
N ALA A 359 1.23 -29.07 -12.72
CA ALA A 359 0.21 -30.10 -12.85
C ALA A 359 -0.47 -30.06 -14.23
N SER A 360 -1.20 -31.12 -14.56
CA SER A 360 -2.00 -31.22 -15.79
C SER A 360 -3.48 -30.97 -15.49
N ALA A 361 -4.18 -30.31 -16.40
CA ALA A 361 -5.63 -30.21 -16.37
C ALA A 361 -6.28 -31.44 -17.04
N THR A 362 -7.57 -31.63 -16.77
CA THR A 362 -8.40 -32.68 -17.37
C THR A 362 -9.47 -32.02 -18.20
N ALA A 363 -9.39 -32.22 -19.52
CA ALA A 363 -10.37 -31.70 -20.47
C ALA A 363 -11.79 -32.25 -20.19
N PRO A 364 -12.84 -31.49 -20.52
CA PRO A 364 -14.22 -32.00 -20.52
C PRO A 364 -14.42 -33.01 -21.66
N THR A 365 -15.45 -33.84 -21.54
CA THR A 365 -15.92 -34.69 -22.64
C THR A 365 -16.58 -33.82 -23.71
N ILE A 366 -16.21 -34.04 -24.98
CA ILE A 366 -16.86 -33.37 -26.13
C ILE A 366 -17.91 -34.27 -26.74
N ASN A 367 -19.14 -33.76 -26.89
CA ASN A 367 -20.22 -34.44 -27.58
C ASN A 367 -20.19 -34.08 -29.07
N ASN A 368 -19.81 -35.02 -29.93
CA ASN A 368 -19.72 -34.85 -31.40
C ASN A 368 -21.09 -34.81 -32.12
N THR A 369 -22.20 -34.64 -31.39
CA THR A 369 -23.55 -34.80 -31.93
C THR A 369 -24.13 -33.52 -32.52
N ASP A 370 -23.63 -32.35 -32.13
CA ASP A 370 -24.15 -31.08 -32.63
C ASP A 370 -23.54 -30.77 -34.01
N GLN A 371 -24.38 -30.83 -35.05
CA GLN A 371 -24.08 -30.26 -36.36
C GLN A 371 -22.93 -30.95 -37.14
N CYS A 372 -22.75 -32.27 -37.00
CA CYS A 372 -21.70 -33.04 -37.70
C CYS A 372 -20.26 -32.59 -37.39
N ARG A 373 -20.01 -31.84 -36.31
CA ARG A 373 -18.64 -31.44 -35.95
C ARG A 373 -17.92 -32.61 -35.27
N GLU A 374 -16.84 -33.08 -35.87
CA GLU A 374 -15.97 -34.09 -35.27
C GLU A 374 -14.84 -33.39 -34.51
N PHE A 375 -14.74 -33.67 -33.21
CA PHE A 375 -13.62 -33.17 -32.40
C PHE A 375 -12.29 -33.74 -32.92
N ASN A 376 -11.36 -32.86 -33.28
CA ASN A 376 -10.04 -33.25 -33.74
C ASN A 376 -9.02 -33.18 -32.60
N SER A 377 -8.88 -32.00 -31.99
CA SER A 377 -7.91 -31.77 -30.92
C SER A 377 -8.28 -30.56 -30.05
N TRP A 378 -7.56 -30.37 -28.96
CA TRP A 378 -7.56 -29.12 -28.22
C TRP A 378 -6.50 -28.18 -28.78
N SER A 379 -6.76 -26.87 -28.73
CA SER A 379 -5.88 -25.84 -29.29
C SER A 379 -4.48 -25.79 -28.68
N GLU A 380 -4.35 -26.21 -27.42
CA GLU A 380 -3.11 -26.10 -26.65
C GLU A 380 -2.90 -27.31 -25.74
N ASN A 381 -1.64 -27.56 -25.38
CA ASN A 381 -1.29 -28.57 -24.39
C ASN A 381 -1.57 -28.03 -22.98
N PHE A 382 -2.27 -28.83 -22.18
CA PHE A 382 -2.65 -28.51 -20.79
C PHE A 382 -2.00 -29.47 -19.78
N THR A 383 -0.83 -30.01 -20.12
CA THR A 383 0.09 -30.73 -19.22
C THR A 383 1.22 -29.81 -18.77
N ASN A 384 1.75 -30.01 -17.55
CA ASN A 384 2.80 -29.16 -16.98
C ASN A 384 2.47 -27.66 -17.05
N VAL A 385 1.30 -27.27 -16.55
CA VAL A 385 0.77 -25.90 -16.68
C VAL A 385 1.62 -24.91 -15.88
N GLN A 386 2.12 -23.86 -16.55
CA GLN A 386 2.98 -22.81 -15.97
C GLN A 386 2.36 -21.41 -16.00
N GLN A 387 1.15 -21.27 -16.55
CA GLN A 387 0.40 -20.01 -16.66
C GLN A 387 -1.09 -20.31 -16.83
N ASN A 388 -1.95 -19.30 -16.71
CA ASN A 388 -3.36 -19.45 -17.08
C ASN A 388 -3.48 -19.80 -18.57
N LEU A 389 -4.40 -20.72 -18.90
CA LEU A 389 -4.61 -21.20 -20.28
C LEU A 389 -6.08 -21.09 -20.66
N ASP A 390 -6.32 -20.63 -21.89
CA ASP A 390 -7.63 -20.68 -22.53
C ASP A 390 -7.55 -21.65 -23.70
N VAL A 391 -7.95 -22.89 -23.45
CA VAL A 391 -7.92 -23.98 -24.41
C VAL A 391 -9.28 -24.08 -25.09
N TYR A 392 -9.32 -24.20 -26.41
CA TYR A 392 -10.58 -24.35 -27.15
C TYR A 392 -10.57 -25.59 -28.04
N ALA A 393 -11.75 -26.14 -28.29
CA ALA A 393 -11.88 -27.29 -29.17
C ALA A 393 -11.59 -26.90 -30.62
N VAL A 394 -10.74 -27.69 -31.27
CA VAL A 394 -10.45 -27.61 -32.70
C VAL A 394 -11.21 -28.74 -33.39
N TRP A 395 -12.08 -28.33 -34.30
CA TRP A 395 -12.97 -29.24 -35.04
C TRP A 395 -12.33 -29.67 -36.36
N ASP A 396 -12.62 -30.89 -36.83
CA ASP A 396 -12.15 -31.40 -38.12
C ASP A 396 -12.74 -30.56 -39.27
N SER A 397 -11.86 -29.85 -40.00
CA SER A 397 -12.24 -29.01 -41.14
C SER A 397 -12.79 -29.79 -42.33
N THR A 398 -12.70 -31.12 -42.33
CA THR A 398 -13.30 -31.97 -43.38
C THR A 398 -14.80 -32.20 -43.18
N HIS A 399 -15.33 -31.84 -42.00
CA HIS A 399 -16.76 -31.87 -41.67
C HIS A 399 -17.37 -30.46 -41.79
N ASN A 400 -17.51 -29.96 -43.02
CA ASN A 400 -18.20 -28.70 -43.27
C ASN A 400 -19.66 -28.95 -43.57
N ILE A 401 -20.52 -28.16 -42.94
CA ILE A 401 -21.94 -28.17 -43.26
C ILE A 401 -22.17 -27.31 -44.52
N ILE A 402 -22.52 -27.98 -45.62
CA ILE A 402 -23.03 -27.36 -46.84
C ILE A 402 -24.55 -27.24 -46.72
N LYS A 403 -25.04 -26.04 -47.06
CA LYS A 403 -26.47 -25.79 -47.21
C LYS A 403 -26.84 -25.87 -48.68
N ILE A 404 -27.72 -26.80 -49.02
CA ILE A 404 -28.33 -26.89 -50.34
C ILE A 404 -29.79 -26.47 -50.15
N ILE A 405 -30.15 -25.36 -50.77
CA ILE A 405 -31.51 -24.83 -50.67
C ILE A 405 -32.31 -25.33 -51.86
N ASN A 406 -33.35 -26.12 -51.62
CA ASN A 406 -34.25 -26.53 -52.68
C ASN A 406 -35.22 -25.39 -52.99
N SER A 407 -34.94 -24.63 -54.05
CA SER A 407 -35.77 -23.48 -54.43
C SER A 407 -37.19 -23.85 -54.89
N ASN A 408 -37.51 -25.13 -55.10
CA ASN A 408 -38.84 -25.57 -55.53
C ASN A 408 -39.72 -25.99 -54.34
N THR A 409 -39.18 -26.76 -53.39
CA THR A 409 -39.92 -27.19 -52.18
C THR A 409 -39.73 -26.26 -50.99
N GLY A 410 -38.62 -25.50 -50.98
CA GLY A 410 -38.16 -24.67 -49.87
C GLY A 410 -37.62 -25.46 -48.68
N ASP A 411 -37.35 -26.74 -48.87
CA ASP A 411 -36.56 -27.53 -47.93
C ASP A 411 -35.10 -27.01 -47.92
N ILE A 412 -34.47 -27.01 -46.74
CA ILE A 412 -33.02 -26.79 -46.61
C ILE A 412 -32.35 -28.14 -46.39
N ASP A 413 -31.66 -28.62 -47.40
CA ASP A 413 -30.83 -29.80 -47.29
C ASP A 413 -29.48 -29.43 -46.67
N VAL A 414 -29.29 -29.79 -45.40
CA VAL A 414 -28.08 -29.49 -44.63
C VAL A 414 -27.16 -30.69 -44.63
N HIS A 415 -26.21 -30.80 -45.56
CA HIS A 415 -25.33 -31.95 -45.66
C HIS A 415 -23.92 -31.64 -45.15
N CYS A 416 -23.31 -32.62 -44.51
CA CYS A 416 -21.92 -32.56 -44.08
C CYS A 416 -21.04 -33.08 -45.23
N THR A 417 -19.99 -32.33 -45.63
CA THR A 417 -19.09 -32.66 -46.76
C THR A 417 -18.47 -34.05 -46.75
N LYS A 418 -18.49 -34.72 -45.59
CA LYS A 418 -17.83 -36.02 -45.38
C LYS A 418 -18.79 -37.13 -44.93
N CYS A 419 -19.95 -36.80 -44.35
CA CYS A 419 -20.79 -37.80 -43.68
C CYS A 419 -22.11 -38.13 -44.38
N ASP A 420 -22.60 -37.31 -45.33
CA ASP A 420 -23.91 -37.45 -45.98
C ASP A 420 -25.11 -37.69 -45.02
N ARG A 421 -24.95 -37.38 -43.73
CA ARG A 421 -25.79 -37.92 -42.65
C ARG A 421 -26.80 -36.96 -42.04
N TYR A 422 -27.08 -35.84 -42.68
CA TYR A 422 -28.00 -34.86 -42.08
C TYR A 422 -28.91 -34.29 -43.17
N THR A 423 -30.21 -34.34 -42.93
CA THR A 423 -31.23 -33.71 -43.78
C THR A 423 -32.27 -33.12 -42.84
N ILE A 424 -32.16 -31.83 -42.53
CA ILE A 424 -33.17 -31.15 -41.71
C ILE A 424 -34.21 -30.53 -42.63
N LYS A 425 -35.41 -31.09 -42.67
CA LYS A 425 -36.52 -30.46 -43.37
C LYS A 425 -37.18 -29.42 -42.47
N PHE A 426 -37.11 -28.16 -42.87
CA PHE A 426 -37.82 -27.09 -42.19
C PHE A 426 -39.20 -26.91 -42.80
N ASN A 427 -40.23 -26.99 -41.96
CA ASN A 427 -41.58 -26.60 -42.34
C ASN A 427 -41.84 -25.16 -41.87
N PHE A 428 -41.71 -24.20 -42.78
CA PHE A 428 -41.86 -22.78 -42.51
C PHE A 428 -43.30 -22.30 -42.32
N THR A 429 -44.29 -23.21 -42.32
CA THR A 429 -45.66 -22.91 -41.90
C THR A 429 -45.81 -22.84 -40.37
N LYS A 430 -44.80 -23.29 -39.62
CA LYS A 430 -44.70 -23.16 -38.17
C LYS A 430 -43.54 -22.22 -37.81
N ALA A 431 -43.67 -21.53 -36.68
CA ALA A 431 -42.58 -20.77 -36.09
C ALA A 431 -41.85 -21.65 -35.06
N TYR A 432 -40.52 -21.66 -35.10
CA TYR A 432 -39.67 -22.30 -34.08
C TYR A 432 -38.82 -21.24 -33.41
N ASN A 433 -38.77 -21.20 -32.08
CA ASN A 433 -38.12 -20.13 -31.33
C ASN A 433 -36.96 -20.62 -30.44
N LYS A 434 -35.77 -20.01 -30.61
CA LYS A 434 -34.55 -20.30 -29.85
C LYS A 434 -34.73 -20.08 -28.34
N ARG A 435 -35.49 -19.05 -27.95
CA ARG A 435 -35.65 -18.65 -26.53
C ARG A 435 -36.56 -19.57 -25.73
N THR A 436 -37.53 -20.22 -26.39
CA THR A 436 -38.46 -21.15 -25.73
C THR A 436 -37.98 -22.59 -25.79
N GLY A 437 -36.86 -22.87 -26.47
CA GLY A 437 -36.25 -24.21 -26.54
C GLY A 437 -37.09 -25.23 -27.30
N GLU A 438 -37.83 -24.79 -28.32
CA GLU A 438 -38.76 -25.67 -29.05
C GLU A 438 -38.02 -26.77 -29.83
N ASP A 439 -38.49 -28.02 -29.67
CA ASP A 439 -38.07 -29.20 -30.43
C ASP A 439 -38.34 -28.97 -31.93
N GLY A 440 -37.34 -28.46 -32.64
CA GLY A 440 -37.42 -28.10 -34.06
C GLY A 440 -36.66 -26.83 -34.44
N TYR A 441 -36.28 -25.99 -33.46
CA TYR A 441 -35.36 -24.87 -33.74
C TYR A 441 -33.95 -25.42 -34.00
N ALA A 442 -33.42 -25.11 -35.17
CA ALA A 442 -32.01 -25.29 -35.48
C ALA A 442 -31.48 -24.00 -36.11
N GLU A 443 -30.47 -23.40 -35.48
CA GLU A 443 -29.88 -22.09 -35.84
C GLU A 443 -29.52 -21.99 -37.34
N ILE A 444 -29.31 -23.13 -38.00
CA ILE A 444 -29.03 -23.21 -39.42
C ILE A 444 -30.19 -22.82 -40.34
N GLY A 445 -31.44 -22.93 -39.87
CA GLY A 445 -32.66 -22.56 -40.59
C GLY A 445 -33.17 -21.14 -40.29
N ASP A 446 -32.51 -20.43 -39.37
CA ASP A 446 -32.78 -19.03 -39.02
C ASP A 446 -31.93 -18.12 -39.93
N MET A 447 -32.51 -17.75 -41.06
CA MET A 447 -31.81 -17.12 -42.18
C MET A 447 -31.55 -15.64 -41.94
N ASN A 448 -32.39 -14.98 -41.15
CA ASN A 448 -32.23 -13.58 -40.79
C ASN A 448 -31.56 -13.37 -39.42
N LYS A 449 -31.28 -14.46 -38.68
CA LYS A 449 -30.65 -14.48 -37.35
C LYS A 449 -31.45 -13.74 -36.27
N ASP A 450 -32.78 -13.75 -36.38
CA ASP A 450 -33.66 -13.10 -35.40
C ASP A 450 -34.03 -14.00 -34.20
N GLY A 451 -33.55 -15.25 -34.19
CA GLY A 451 -33.83 -16.24 -33.16
C GLY A 451 -35.11 -17.05 -33.42
N ILE A 452 -35.77 -16.86 -34.57
CA ILE A 452 -37.05 -17.50 -34.91
C ILE A 452 -37.02 -18.01 -36.36
N ILE A 453 -37.23 -19.31 -36.55
CA ILE A 453 -37.40 -19.90 -37.89
C ILE A 453 -38.88 -19.80 -38.28
N ASN A 454 -39.22 -19.00 -39.29
CA ASN A 454 -40.60 -18.79 -39.75
C ASN A 454 -40.69 -18.42 -41.24
N ALA A 455 -41.87 -18.00 -41.71
CA ALA A 455 -42.11 -17.63 -43.10
C ALA A 455 -41.18 -16.52 -43.66
N LYS A 456 -40.58 -15.67 -42.82
CA LYS A 456 -39.59 -14.67 -43.24
C LYS A 456 -38.30 -15.33 -43.73
N ASP A 457 -37.84 -16.37 -43.05
CA ASP A 457 -36.68 -17.15 -43.47
C ASP A 457 -36.94 -17.86 -44.80
N TYR A 458 -38.16 -18.37 -44.98
CA TYR A 458 -38.61 -18.94 -46.25
C TYR A 458 -38.63 -17.92 -47.40
N ALA A 459 -39.06 -16.69 -47.12
CA ALA A 459 -39.07 -15.62 -48.13
C ALA A 459 -37.65 -15.27 -48.59
N ILE A 460 -36.68 -15.25 -47.67
CA ILE A 460 -35.25 -15.09 -47.98
C ILE A 460 -34.76 -16.24 -48.86
N ILE A 461 -35.13 -17.48 -48.52
CA ILE A 461 -34.79 -18.69 -49.29
C ILE A 461 -35.33 -18.64 -50.72
N LYS A 462 -36.56 -18.16 -50.91
CA LYS A 462 -37.22 -18.09 -52.23
C LYS A 462 -36.91 -16.82 -53.01
N ASN A 463 -36.08 -15.91 -52.46
CA ASN A 463 -35.82 -14.59 -53.04
C ASN A 463 -37.12 -13.82 -53.36
N LEU A 464 -38.16 -14.04 -52.55
CA LEU A 464 -39.43 -13.34 -52.68
C LEU A 464 -39.23 -11.94 -52.08
N LYS A 465 -39.29 -10.92 -52.93
CA LYS A 465 -39.16 -9.51 -52.54
C LYS A 465 -40.31 -9.05 -51.67
#